data_AF-I0WM61-F1
#
_entry.id   AF-I0WM61-F1
#
_cell.length_a   1.000
_cell.length_b   1.000
_cell.length_c   1.000
_cell.angle_alpha   90.00
_cell.angle_beta   90.00
_cell.angle_gamma   90.00
#
_symmetry.space_group_name_H-M   'P 1'
#
loop_
_entity.id
_entity.type
_entity.pdbx_description
1 polymer ?
#
loop_
_entity_poly.entity_id
_entity_poly.type
_entity_poly.pdbx_seq_one_letter_code
_entity_poly.pdbx_strand_id
1 'polypeptide(L)' 'LDDINTQRLARMTHNARRLRSHLPPTISLEHARDVLFTYTAPEIYELLVLARHWSVEQYAEFIYRGMAAQLLPPPD' A
#
# COMPACT_ATOMS: atom_id res chain seq x y z
N LEU A 1 7.93 -15.75 -9.57
CA LEU A 1 7.65 -14.89 -8.40
C LEU A 1 8.40 -13.56 -8.51
N ASP A 2 9.69 -13.59 -8.86
CA ASP A 2 10.50 -12.36 -8.98
C ASP A 2 10.06 -11.40 -10.08
N ASP A 3 9.62 -11.89 -11.24
CA ASP A 3 9.14 -11.03 -12.33
C ASP A 3 7.83 -10.30 -11.95
N ILE A 4 6.89 -10.99 -11.30
CA ILE A 4 5.63 -10.41 -10.79
C ILE A 4 5.94 -9.32 -9.75
N ASN A 5 6.84 -9.60 -8.81
CA ASN A 5 7.24 -8.62 -7.80
C ASN A 5 7.98 -7.43 -8.42
N THR A 6 8.80 -7.66 -9.46
CA THR A 6 9.49 -6.59 -10.19
C THR A 6 8.50 -5.67 -10.90
N GLN A 7 7.53 -6.23 -11.62
CA GLN A 7 6.49 -5.45 -12.29
C GLN A 7 5.62 -4.68 -11.29
N ARG A 8 5.27 -5.31 -10.17
CA ARG A 8 4.50 -4.68 -9.10
C ARG A 8 5.29 -3.54 -8.45
N LEU A 9 6.58 -3.73 -8.17
CA LEU A 9 7.45 -2.69 -7.62
C LEU A 9 7.60 -1.51 -8.59
N ALA A 10 7.76 -1.78 -9.89
CA ALA A 10 7.80 -0.75 -10.92
C ALA A 10 6.48 0.06 -10.96
N ARG A 11 5.33 -0.63 -10.88
CA ARG A 11 4.01 0.02 -10.82
C ARG A 11 3.85 0.87 -9.55
N MET A 12 4.27 0.36 -8.39
CA MET A 12 4.18 1.13 -7.13
C MET A 12 5.13 2.34 -7.13
N THR A 13 6.28 2.23 -7.79
CA THR A 13 7.18 3.36 -8.02
C THR A 13 6.51 4.45 -8.87
N HIS A 14 5.82 4.05 -9.94
CA HIS A 14 5.03 4.99 -10.76
C HIS A 14 3.92 5.66 -9.93
N ASN A 15 3.17 4.88 -9.16
CA ASN A 15 2.10 5.41 -8.31
C ASN A 15 2.63 6.39 -7.24
N ALA A 16 3.73 6.05 -6.57
CA ALA A 16 4.36 6.93 -5.58
C ALA A 16 4.78 8.28 -6.20
N ARG A 17 5.30 8.27 -7.44
CA ARG A 17 5.65 9.51 -8.16
C ARG A 17 4.42 10.36 -8.46
N ARG A 18 3.33 9.71 -8.89
CA ARG A 18 2.05 10.39 -9.15
C ARG A 18 1.45 11.01 -7.88
N LEU A 19 1.63 10.36 -6.73
CA LEU A 19 1.14 10.86 -5.44
C LEU A 19 2.03 11.94 -4.83
N ARG A 20 3.22 12.23 -5.37
CA ARG A 20 4.22 13.09 -4.72
C ARG A 20 3.67 14.45 -4.29
N SER A 21 2.83 15.08 -5.10
CA SER A 21 2.21 16.39 -4.79
C SER A 21 1.14 16.34 -3.70
N HIS A 22 0.66 15.14 -3.34
CA HIS A 22 -0.37 14.92 -2.33
C HIS A 22 0.20 14.38 -1.01
N LEU A 23 1.48 14.00 -0.99
CA LEU A 23 2.16 13.47 0.19
C LEU A 23 2.81 14.59 1.01
N PRO A 24 2.90 14.45 2.34
CA PRO A 24 3.69 15.34 3.16
C PRO A 24 5.13 15.43 2.65
N PRO A 25 5.79 16.60 2.75
CA PRO A 25 7.16 16.77 2.28
C PRO A 25 8.16 15.89 3.04
N THR A 26 7.82 15.48 4.27
CA THR A 26 8.60 14.58 5.13
C THR A 26 8.59 13.13 4.67
N ILE A 27 7.61 12.71 3.88
CA ILE A 27 7.55 11.34 3.34
C ILE A 27 8.43 11.26 2.10
N SER A 28 9.39 10.33 2.06
CA SER A 28 10.21 10.11 0.86
C SER A 28 9.45 9.33 -0.22
N LEU A 29 9.93 9.42 -1.46
CA LEU A 29 9.35 8.66 -2.57
C LEU A 29 9.54 7.15 -2.35
N GLU A 30 10.69 6.75 -1.82
CA GLU A 30 11.04 5.37 -1.49
C GLU A 30 10.10 4.82 -0.42
N HIS A 31 9.86 5.59 0.64
CA HIS A 31 8.92 5.18 1.69
C HIS A 31 7.50 5.01 1.14
N ALA A 32 7.03 5.97 0.34
CA ALA A 32 5.72 5.87 -0.29
C ALA A 32 5.60 4.65 -1.21
N ARG A 33 6.62 4.37 -2.04
CA ARG A 33 6.69 3.17 -2.87
C ARG A 33 6.60 1.90 -2.01
N ASP A 34 7.39 1.82 -0.94
CA ASP A 34 7.49 0.62 -0.11
C ASP A 34 6.19 0.35 0.64
N VAL A 35 5.53 1.40 1.16
CA VAL A 35 4.19 1.28 1.76
C VAL A 35 3.18 0.75 0.73
N LEU A 36 3.10 1.36 -0.46
CA LEU A 36 2.19 0.90 -1.51
C LEU A 36 2.49 -0.53 -1.97
N PHE A 37 3.78 -0.90 -2.05
CA PHE A 37 4.21 -2.25 -2.38
C PHE A 37 3.84 -3.26 -1.30
N THR A 38 4.01 -2.95 -0.02
CA THR A 38 3.60 -3.84 1.07
C THR A 38 2.08 -4.04 1.07
N TYR A 39 1.29 -2.98 1.04
CA TYR A 39 -0.17 -3.06 1.15
C TYR A 39 -0.87 -3.60 -0.11
N THR A 40 -0.15 -3.80 -1.20
CA THR A 40 -0.67 -4.47 -2.41
C THR A 40 -0.12 -5.88 -2.57
N ALA A 41 0.52 -6.44 -1.55
CA ALA A 41 1.06 -7.79 -1.56
C ALA A 41 -0.08 -8.82 -1.53
N PRO A 42 -0.12 -9.78 -2.47
CA PRO A 42 -1.17 -10.80 -2.52
C PRO A 42 -1.25 -11.61 -1.22
N GLU A 43 -0.12 -11.78 -0.52
CA GLU A 43 -0.01 -12.49 0.76
C GLU A 43 -0.93 -11.88 1.84
N ILE A 44 -1.19 -10.56 1.80
CA ILE A 44 -2.11 -9.92 2.77
C ILE A 44 -3.56 -10.31 2.47
N TYR A 45 -3.94 -10.36 1.19
CA TYR A 45 -5.27 -10.81 0.78
C TYR A 45 -5.47 -12.30 1.09
N GLU A 46 -4.49 -13.14 0.76
CA GLU A 46 -4.50 -14.57 1.06
C GLU A 46 -4.66 -14.82 2.57
N LEU A 47 -3.90 -14.09 3.40
CA LEU A 47 -4.00 -14.23 4.84
C LEU A 47 -5.36 -13.77 5.36
N LEU A 48 -5.78 -12.53 5.07
CA LEU A 48 -6.93 -11.94 5.73
C LEU A 48 -8.26 -12.43 5.14
N VAL A 49 -8.38 -12.45 3.82
CA VAL A 49 -9.62 -12.82 3.15
C VAL A 49 -9.74 -14.32 3.02
N LEU A 50 -8.73 -15.00 2.47
CA LEU A 50 -8.85 -16.44 2.21
C LEU A 50 -8.69 -17.29 3.47
N ALA A 51 -7.66 -17.04 4.28
CA ALA A 51 -7.37 -17.86 5.46
C ALA A 51 -8.11 -17.42 6.73
N ARG A 52 -8.39 -16.12 6.90
CA ARG A 52 -9.09 -15.58 8.09
C ARG A 52 -10.54 -15.16 7.81
N HIS A 53 -11.03 -15.41 6.60
CA HIS A 53 -12.42 -15.19 6.20
C HIS A 53 -12.93 -13.78 6.44
N TRP A 54 -12.05 -12.78 6.34
CA TRP A 54 -12.48 -11.39 6.32
C TRP A 54 -13.33 -11.12 5.09
N SER A 55 -14.32 -10.25 5.24
CA SER A 55 -15.02 -9.71 4.08
C SER A 55 -14.09 -8.79 3.29
N VAL A 56 -14.40 -8.59 2.01
CA VAL A 56 -13.63 -7.69 1.14
C VAL A 56 -13.68 -6.25 1.67
N GLU A 57 -14.78 -5.86 2.31
CA GLU A 57 -14.95 -4.54 2.93
C GLU A 57 -14.01 -4.37 4.14
N GLN A 58 -13.90 -5.39 5.00
CA GLN A 58 -12.96 -5.37 6.12
C GLN A 58 -11.51 -5.27 5.62
N TYR A 59 -11.17 -6.01 4.57
CA TYR A 59 -9.86 -5.94 3.93
C TYR A 59 -9.59 -4.56 3.34
N ALA A 60 -10.53 -4.00 2.57
CA ALA A 60 -10.39 -2.68 1.95
C ALA A 60 -10.18 -1.59 3.01
N GLU A 61 -10.94 -1.63 4.11
CA GLU A 61 -10.80 -0.68 5.22
C GLU A 61 -9.45 -0.81 5.92
N PHE A 62 -8.96 -2.04 6.13
CA PHE A 62 -7.63 -2.27 6.72
C PHE A 62 -6.51 -1.73 5.85
N ILE A 63 -6.54 -2.02 4.55
CA ILE A 63 -5.56 -1.51 3.59
C ILE A 63 -5.61 0.02 3.54
N TYR A 64 -6.81 0.61 3.47
CA TYR A 64 -7.00 2.06 3.45
C TYR A 64 -6.42 2.72 4.70
N ARG A 65 -6.83 2.27 5.90
CA ARG A 65 -6.34 2.83 7.17
C ARG A 65 -4.84 2.66 7.34
N GLY A 66 -4.31 1.49 6.99
CA GLY A 66 -2.89 1.19 7.10
C GLY A 66 -2.03 2.08 6.19
N MET A 67 -2.45 2.28 4.93
CA MET A 67 -1.75 3.19 4.02
C MET A 67 -1.90 4.65 4.46
N ALA A 68 -3.11 5.08 4.85
CA ALA A 68 -3.37 6.45 5.31
C ALA A 68 -2.49 6.81 6.52
N ALA A 69 -2.40 5.94 7.52
CA ALA A 69 -1.59 6.17 8.71
C ALA A 69 -0.08 6.33 8.44
N GLN A 70 0.42 5.78 7.33
CA GLN A 70 1.83 5.87 6.95
C GLN A 70 2.11 7.03 5.98
N LEU A 71 1.12 7.41 5.15
CA LEU A 71 1.32 8.33 4.04
C LEU A 71 0.73 9.72 4.28
N LEU A 72 -0.18 9.86 5.24
CA LEU A 72 -0.88 11.11 5.53
C LEU A 72 -0.48 11.61 6.93
N PRO A 73 -0.58 12.93 7.17
CA PRO A 73 -0.43 13.44 8.52
C PRO A 73 -1.55 12.87 9.43
N PRO A 74 -1.30 12.77 10.74
CA PRO A 74 -2.36 12.37 11.67
C PRO A 74 -3.56 13.32 11.53
N PRO A 75 -4.80 12.80 11.65
CA PRO A 75 -5.98 13.66 11.64
C PRO A 75 -5.91 14.65 12.81
N ASP A 76 -6.35 15.88 12.55
CA ASP A 76 -6.53 16.94 13.55
C ASP A 76 -7.58 16.56 14.61
#